data_AF-A0A3C1G6I8-F1
#
_entry.id   AF-A0A3C1G6I8-F1
#
_cell.length_a   1.000
_cell.length_b   1.000
_cell.length_c   1.000
_cell.angle_alpha   90.00
_cell.angle_beta   90.00
_cell.angle_gamma   90.00
#
_symmetry.space_group_name_H-M   'P 1'
#
loop_
_entity.id
_entity.type
_entity.pdbx_description
1 polymer ?
#
loop_
_entity_poly.entity_id
_entity_poly.type
_entity_poly.pdbx_seq_one_letter_code
_entity_poly.pdbx_strand_id
1 'polypeptide(L)'
;MTAPATCTVSGTLYGPTGAAQAGALVRARLAGTPPVVAGGGHASGDPTVTYTAADGTWSIALPQGLTVWLEFAAMGLDHIGTVPAASTATLTDLTLAARLA
;
A
#
# COMPACT_ATOMS: atom_id res chain seq x y z
N MET A 1 -11.39 -17.65 -16.28
CA MET A 1 -10.87 -16.29 -16.03
C MET A 1 -10.04 -16.36 -14.76
N THR A 2 -8.74 -16.11 -14.85
CA THR A 2 -7.84 -16.16 -13.69
C THR A 2 -7.99 -14.85 -12.92
N ALA A 3 -8.23 -14.91 -11.61
CA ALA A 3 -8.27 -13.70 -10.78
C ALA A 3 -6.94 -12.92 -10.92
N PRO A 4 -6.95 -11.57 -10.86
CA PRO A 4 -5.73 -10.79 -10.82
C PRO A 4 -4.84 -11.29 -9.67
N ALA A 5 -3.56 -11.55 -9.96
CA ALA A 5 -2.64 -11.93 -8.92
C ALA A 5 -2.48 -10.78 -7.93
N THR A 6 -2.62 -11.08 -6.63
CA THR A 6 -2.48 -10.10 -5.55
C THR A 6 -1.14 -10.29 -4.84
N CYS A 7 -0.57 -9.18 -4.37
CA CYS A 7 0.59 -9.12 -3.50
C CYS A 7 0.15 -8.54 -2.16
N THR A 8 0.46 -9.25 -1.07
CA THR A 8 0.33 -8.67 0.27
C THR A 8 1.56 -7.83 0.56
N VAL A 9 1.40 -6.52 0.53
CA VAL A 9 2.43 -5.58 0.96
C VAL A 9 2.30 -5.37 2.46
N SER A 10 3.41 -5.47 3.18
CA SER A 10 3.45 -5.32 4.63
C SER A 10 4.59 -4.41 5.08
N GLY A 11 4.46 -3.83 6.26
CA GLY A 11 5.52 -3.00 6.83
C GLY A 11 5.24 -2.64 8.27
N THR A 12 6.14 -1.84 8.84
CA THR A 12 6.00 -1.31 10.20
C THR A 12 6.14 0.20 10.16
N LEU A 13 5.22 0.90 10.83
CA LEU A 13 5.24 2.36 10.91
C LEU A 13 5.77 2.80 12.28
N TYR A 14 6.92 3.46 12.28
CA TYR A 14 7.51 4.07 13.46
C TYR A 14 7.41 5.59 13.37
N GLY A 15 7.04 6.22 14.48
CA GLY A 15 7.04 7.67 14.64
C GLY A 15 8.45 8.27 14.69
N PRO A 16 8.58 9.60 14.68
CA PRO A 16 9.88 10.29 14.74
C PRO A 16 10.69 9.99 16.01
N THR A 17 10.02 9.55 17.08
CA THR A 17 10.64 9.14 18.35
C THR A 17 10.98 7.65 18.41
N GLY A 18 10.79 6.90 17.31
CA GLY A 18 10.95 5.45 17.26
C GLY A 18 9.78 4.65 17.85
N ALA A 19 8.72 5.32 18.34
CA ALA A 19 7.53 4.67 18.87
C ALA A 19 6.66 4.10 17.73
N ALA A 20 6.24 2.84 17.86
CA ALA A 20 5.28 2.23 16.96
C ALA A 20 3.99 3.05 16.88
N GLN A 21 3.51 3.29 15.65
CA GLN A 21 2.27 4.01 15.42
C GLN A 21 1.13 3.02 15.39
N ALA A 22 0.39 2.89 16.50
CA ALA A 22 -0.78 2.03 16.60
C ALA A 22 -2.04 2.74 16.07
N GLY A 23 -2.86 2.04 15.28
CA GLY A 23 -4.11 2.59 14.73
C GLY A 23 -3.92 3.69 13.69
N ALA A 24 -2.69 3.93 13.24
CA ALA A 24 -2.39 4.80 12.12
C ALA A 24 -2.98 4.24 10.82
N LEU A 25 -3.62 5.13 10.06
CA LEU A 25 -4.25 4.84 8.78
C LEU A 25 -3.20 4.74 7.67
N VAL A 26 -3.23 3.64 6.94
CA VAL A 26 -2.47 3.41 5.71
C VAL A 26 -3.46 3.33 4.55
N ARG A 27 -3.30 4.20 3.55
CA ARG A 27 -4.15 4.22 2.35
C ARG A 27 -3.32 3.87 1.14
N ALA A 28 -3.82 2.98 0.29
CA ALA A 28 -3.21 2.63 -0.99
C ALA A 28 -4.11 3.08 -2.13
N ARG A 29 -3.54 3.85 -3.06
CA ARG A 29 -4.18 4.25 -4.32
C ARG A 29 -3.38 3.66 -5.48
N LEU A 30 -4.04 3.06 -6.44
CA LEU A 30 -3.36 2.51 -7.61
C LEU A 30 -3.24 3.59 -8.69
N ALA A 31 -2.01 3.88 -9.11
CA ALA A 31 -1.71 4.84 -10.15
C ALA A 31 -1.56 4.12 -11.49
N GLY A 32 -2.66 3.97 -12.21
CA GLY A 32 -2.64 3.53 -13.62
C GLY A 32 -3.34 2.20 -13.86
N THR A 33 -4.66 2.22 -14.06
CA THR A 33 -5.34 1.87 -15.33
C THR A 33 -6.87 2.03 -15.19
N PRO A 34 -7.64 2.20 -16.29
CA PRO A 34 -9.04 2.64 -16.30
C PRO A 34 -9.99 1.69 -15.54
N PRO A 35 -11.23 2.12 -15.21
CA PRO A 35 -12.16 1.31 -14.43
C PRO A 35 -12.48 0.00 -15.17
N VAL A 36 -12.11 -1.14 -14.58
CA VAL A 36 -12.63 -2.43 -15.03
C VAL A 36 -14.04 -2.57 -14.45
N VAL A 37 -15.05 -2.15 -15.21
CA VAL A 37 -16.45 -2.49 -14.93
C VAL A 37 -16.87 -3.64 -15.83
N ALA A 38 -16.85 -4.85 -15.26
CA ALA A 38 -17.88 -5.89 -15.45
C ALA A 38 -17.51 -7.10 -14.57
N GLY A 39 -17.89 -7.04 -13.28
CA GLY A 39 -18.01 -8.25 -12.44
C GLY A 39 -16.77 -8.73 -11.66
N GLY A 40 -15.66 -8.01 -11.65
CA GLY A 40 -14.49 -8.32 -10.81
C GLY A 40 -13.82 -7.02 -10.37
N GLY A 41 -14.18 -6.53 -9.18
CA GLY A 41 -13.86 -5.18 -8.74
C GLY A 41 -12.37 -4.91 -8.64
N HIS A 42 -11.88 -4.00 -9.47
CA HIS A 42 -10.84 -3.02 -9.13
C HIS A 42 -11.17 -1.73 -9.88
N ALA A 43 -12.07 -0.93 -9.29
CA ALA A 43 -12.28 0.43 -9.73
C ALA A 43 -11.12 1.28 -9.21
N SER A 44 -10.49 2.08 -10.07
CA SER A 44 -9.55 3.15 -9.72
C SER A 44 -10.22 4.32 -8.96
N GLY A 45 -11.20 4.04 -8.09
CA GLY A 45 -12.04 5.03 -7.41
C GLY A 45 -11.79 5.14 -5.91
N ASP A 46 -11.73 4.00 -5.21
CA ASP A 46 -11.63 3.98 -3.75
C ASP A 46 -10.24 3.53 -3.28
N PRO A 47 -9.59 4.29 -2.38
CA PRO A 47 -8.35 3.84 -1.77
C PRO A 47 -8.59 2.57 -0.98
N THR A 48 -7.71 1.58 -1.13
CA THR A 48 -7.69 0.44 -0.21
C THR A 48 -7.09 0.94 1.10
N VAL A 49 -7.78 0.71 2.22
CA VAL A 49 -7.33 1.22 3.53
C VAL A 49 -7.03 0.07 4.48
N THR A 50 -6.00 0.24 5.28
CA THR A 50 -5.68 -0.63 6.41
C THR A 50 -5.22 0.21 7.60
N TYR A 51 -5.18 -0.42 8.76
CA TYR A 51 -4.71 0.21 9.99
C TYR A 51 -3.55 -0.58 10.55
N THR A 52 -2.62 0.14 11.15
CA THR A 52 -1.51 -0.46 11.90
C THR A 52 -2.01 -1.11 13.20
N ALA A 53 -1.44 -2.26 13.54
CA ALA A 53 -1.63 -2.93 14.80
C ALA A 53 -0.89 -2.21 15.95
N ALA A 54 -1.01 -2.72 17.19
CA ALA A 54 -0.40 -2.11 18.37
C ALA A 54 1.14 -2.00 18.31
N ASP A 55 1.78 -2.88 17.55
CA ASP A 55 3.22 -2.91 17.29
C ASP A 55 3.63 -2.08 16.05
N GLY A 56 2.68 -1.36 15.44
CA GLY A 56 2.90 -0.54 14.26
C GLY A 56 2.93 -1.33 12.95
N THR A 57 2.73 -2.65 12.99
CA THR A 57 2.70 -3.50 11.79
C THR A 57 1.43 -3.28 10.99
N TRP A 58 1.52 -3.37 9.68
CA TRP A 58 0.38 -3.27 8.78
C TRP A 58 0.57 -4.18 7.57
N SER A 59 -0.54 -4.57 6.96
CA SER A 59 -0.56 -5.33 5.71
C SER A 59 -1.75 -4.94 4.84
N ILE A 60 -1.54 -4.89 3.53
CA ILE A 60 -2.56 -4.54 2.54
C ILE A 60 -2.38 -5.39 1.28
N ALA A 61 -3.48 -5.94 0.76
CA ALA A 61 -3.47 -6.70 -0.48
C ALA A 61 -3.66 -5.76 -1.68
N LEU A 62 -2.74 -5.81 -2.64
CA LEU A 62 -2.74 -4.96 -3.83
C LEU A 62 -2.55 -5.80 -5.09
N PRO A 63 -3.09 -5.39 -6.25
CA PRO A 63 -2.83 -6.08 -7.51
C PRO A 63 -1.35 -5.99 -7.90
N GLN A 64 -0.78 -7.12 -8.30
CA GLN A 64 0.62 -7.20 -8.75
C GLN A 64 0.85 -6.40 -10.03
N GLY A 65 2.04 -5.82 -10.18
CA GLY A 65 2.49 -5.14 -11.39
C GLY A 65 1.92 -3.74 -11.62
N LEU A 66 1.08 -3.23 -10.72
CA LEU A 66 0.55 -1.87 -10.79
C LEU A 66 1.38 -0.90 -9.95
N THR A 67 1.40 0.37 -10.35
CA THR A 67 1.95 1.42 -9.50
C THR A 67 0.97 1.69 -8.36
N VAL A 68 1.48 1.80 -7.14
CA VAL A 68 0.75 2.14 -5.93
C VAL A 68 1.32 3.41 -5.32
N TRP A 69 0.42 4.24 -4.81
CA TRP A 69 0.69 5.35 -3.92
C TRP A 69 0.17 5.00 -2.53
N LEU A 70 1.08 4.76 -1.60
CA LEU A 70 0.81 4.50 -0.19
C LEU A 70 0.90 5.80 0.59
N GLU A 71 -0.18 6.20 1.25
CA GLU A 71 -0.25 7.36 2.14
C GLU A 71 -0.32 6.88 3.59
N PHE A 72 0.61 7.36 4.42
CA PHE A 72 0.67 7.14 5.86
C PHE A 72 0.22 8.43 6.57
N ALA A 73 -1.10 8.60 6.71
CA ALA A 73 -1.71 9.86 7.11
C ALA A 73 -1.21 10.38 8.48
N ALA A 74 -0.97 9.47 9.43
CA ALA A 74 -0.47 9.82 10.76
C ALA A 74 0.92 10.47 10.75
N MET A 75 1.70 10.21 9.69
CA MET A 75 3.08 10.68 9.56
C MET A 75 3.22 11.79 8.50
N GLY A 76 2.16 12.08 7.74
CA GLY A 76 2.26 12.94 6.56
C GLY A 76 3.24 12.39 5.51
N LEU A 77 3.49 11.08 5.53
CA LEU A 77 4.40 10.41 4.60
C LEU A 77 3.61 9.78 3.47
N ASP A 78 4.22 9.78 2.29
CA ASP A 78 3.71 9.06 1.16
C ASP A 78 4.83 8.32 0.42
N HIS A 79 4.46 7.24 -0.25
CA HIS A 79 5.37 6.38 -0.97
C HIS A 79 4.75 5.97 -2.29
N ILE A 80 5.50 6.12 -3.38
CA ILE A 80 5.08 5.66 -4.71
C ILE A 80 6.04 4.56 -5.15
N GLY A 81 5.49 3.42 -5.54
CA GLY A 81 6.26 2.27 -5.99
C GLY A 81 5.43 1.36 -6.89
N THR A 82 6.07 0.35 -7.48
CA THR A 82 5.37 -0.69 -8.25
C THR A 82 5.19 -1.92 -7.38
N VAL A 83 3.96 -2.44 -7.31
CA VAL A 83 3.67 -3.68 -6.59
C VAL A 83 4.41 -4.84 -7.29
N PRO A 84 5.30 -5.56 -6.61
CA PRO A 84 6.06 -6.64 -7.23
C PRO A 84 5.16 -7.80 -7.66
N ALA A 85 5.60 -8.57 -8.66
CA ALA A 85 4.94 -9.80 -9.11
C ALA A 85 5.24 -10.97 -8.16
N ALA A 86 4.93 -10.80 -6.88
CA ALA A 86 5.13 -11.77 -5.81
C ALA A 86 3.87 -11.87 -4.95
N SER A 87 3.69 -12.99 -4.25
CA SER A 87 2.55 -13.17 -3.33
C SER A 87 2.66 -12.28 -2.08
N THR A 88 3.87 -11.95 -1.66
CA THR A 88 4.17 -11.14 -0.48
C THR A 88 5.35 -10.21 -0.76
N ALA A 89 5.30 -8.99 -0.24
CA ALA A 89 6.40 -8.04 -0.26
C ALA A 89 6.41 -7.20 1.03
N THR A 90 7.58 -6.73 1.42
CA THR A 90 7.70 -5.72 2.48
C THR A 90 7.79 -4.32 1.88
N LEU A 91 7.43 -3.28 2.62
CA LEU A 91 7.60 -1.89 2.18
C LEU A 91 9.08 -1.60 1.84
N THR A 92 10.02 -2.28 2.51
CA THR A 92 11.44 -2.25 2.18
C THR A 92 11.79 -2.85 0.82
N ASP A 93 10.97 -3.75 0.28
CA ASP A 93 11.10 -4.29 -1.08
C ASP A 93 10.49 -3.35 -2.14
N LEU A 94 9.69 -2.36 -1.73
CA LEU A 94 9.19 -1.33 -2.63
C LEU A 94 10.26 -0.26 -2.77
N THR A 95 10.65 0.06 -4.01
CA THR A 95 11.66 1.07 -4.31
C THR A 95 11.25 2.42 -3.71
N LEU A 96 11.84 2.81 -2.57
CA LEU A 96 11.60 4.12 -1.96
C LEU A 96 12.15 5.21 -2.88
N ALA A 97 11.28 5.79 -3.70
CA ALA A 97 11.52 7.13 -4.22
C ALA A 97 11.22 8.12 -3.09
N ALA A 98 12.18 8.32 -2.18
CA ALA A 98 12.08 9.36 -1.17
C ALA A 98 12.04 10.72 -1.88
N ARG A 99 10.87 11.36 -1.96
CA ARG A 99 10.79 12.76 -2.32
C ARG A 99 11.15 13.56 -1.08
N LEU A 100 12.45 13.88 -0.95
CA LEU A 100 12.90 14.96 -0.08
C LEU A 100 12.15 16.23 -0.54
N ALA A 101 11.34 16.78 0.36
CA ALA A 101 10.73 18.09 0.20
C ALA A 101 11.79 19.19 0.17
#